data_AF-A0A378MZ12-F1
#
_entry.id   AF-A0A378MZ12-F1
#
_cell.length_a   1.000
_cell.length_b   1.000
_cell.length_c   1.000
_cell.angle_alpha   90.00
_cell.angle_beta   90.00
_cell.angle_gamma   90.00
#
_symmetry.space_group_name_H-M   'P 1'
#
loop_
_entity.id
_entity.type
_entity.pdbx_description
1 polymer ?
#
loop_
_entity_poly.entity_id
_entity_poly.type
_entity_poly.pdbx_seq_one_letter_code
_entity_poly.pdbx_strand_id
1 'polypeptide(L)'
;MPELDYKYHGFTDEDLNETFTVGRYVYDKDTMKLSELDKALKETYLGPIGLEFMHVQDIEQRNWLQAKMESVLNKRCSPKQKN
;
A
#
# COMPACT_ATOMS: atom_id res chain seq x y z
N MET A 1 -1.98 6.90 -14.87
CA MET A 1 -0.61 6.75 -14.37
C MET A 1 -0.17 5.32 -14.65
N PRO A 2 0.45 5.07 -15.82
CA PRO A 2 0.93 3.73 -16.21
C PRO A 2 1.90 3.11 -15.19
N GLU A 3 2.63 3.94 -14.45
CA GLU A 3 3.55 3.54 -13.37
C GLU A 3 2.89 2.82 -12.18
N LEU A 4 1.55 2.82 -12.09
CA LEU A 4 0.79 2.09 -11.08
C LEU A 4 0.42 0.67 -11.52
N ASP A 5 0.71 0.32 -12.76
CA ASP A 5 0.58 -1.05 -13.28
C ASP A 5 1.90 -1.79 -13.05
N TYR A 6 1.87 -2.96 -12.42
CA TYR A 6 3.06 -3.78 -12.22
C TYR A 6 3.74 -4.14 -13.55
N LYS A 7 2.99 -4.22 -14.65
CA LYS A 7 3.53 -4.47 -15.99
C LYS A 7 4.49 -3.38 -16.45
N TYR A 8 4.29 -2.15 -15.99
CA TYR A 8 5.20 -1.03 -16.28
C TYR A 8 6.60 -1.26 -15.67
N HIS A 9 6.69 -2.00 -14.57
CA HIS A 9 7.94 -2.32 -13.89
C HIS A 9 8.57 -3.65 -14.37
N GLY A 10 8.05 -4.23 -15.45
CA GLY A 10 8.57 -5.46 -16.05
C GLY A 10 8.06 -6.75 -15.40
N PHE A 11 7.08 -6.67 -14.49
CA PHE A 11 6.41 -7.86 -13.96
C PHE A 11 5.39 -8.41 -14.96
N THR A 12 5.22 -9.72 -14.97
CA THR A 12 4.26 -10.45 -15.79
C THR A 12 3.11 -10.98 -14.94
N ASP A 13 2.07 -11.49 -15.59
CA ASP A 13 0.93 -12.10 -14.89
C ASP A 13 1.33 -13.41 -14.17
N GLU A 14 2.43 -14.05 -14.57
CA GLU A 14 2.98 -15.24 -13.90
C GLU A 14 3.56 -14.88 -12.52
N ASP A 15 4.16 -13.70 -12.39
CA ASP A 15 4.77 -13.19 -11.15
C ASP A 15 3.73 -12.85 -10.08
N LEU A 16 2.45 -12.74 -10.43
CA LEU A 16 1.37 -12.45 -9.49
C LEU A 16 1.24 -13.49 -8.36
N ASN A 17 1.69 -14.72 -8.63
CA ASN A 17 1.68 -15.82 -7.66
C ASN A 17 2.95 -15.89 -6.82
N GLU A 18 4.02 -15.20 -7.23
CA GLU A 18 5.29 -15.16 -6.54
C GLU A 18 5.22 -14.33 -5.26
N THR A 19 6.01 -14.73 -4.27
CA THR A 19 6.05 -14.09 -2.95
C THR A 19 7.30 -13.23 -2.82
N PHE A 20 7.11 -11.96 -2.47
CA PHE A 20 8.18 -10.98 -2.33
C PHE A 20 8.33 -10.52 -0.88
N THR A 21 9.53 -10.13 -0.50
CA THR A 21 9.81 -9.46 0.77
C THR A 21 9.42 -7.99 0.65
N VAL A 22 8.40 -7.57 1.38
CA VAL A 22 7.88 -6.18 1.34
C VAL A 22 8.39 -5.31 2.49
N GLY A 23 9.04 -5.94 3.47
CA GLY A 23 9.58 -5.27 4.65
C GLY A 23 8.49 -4.93 5.66
N ARG A 24 8.77 -5.17 6.95
CA ARG A 24 7.81 -5.09 8.06
C ARG A 24 7.09 -3.74 8.24
N TYR A 25 7.55 -2.69 7.57
CA TYR A 25 6.96 -1.35 7.63
C TYR A 25 5.64 -1.23 6.87
N VAL A 26 5.35 -2.15 5.95
CA VAL A 26 4.25 -2.09 4.99
C VAL A 26 3.31 -3.27 5.22
N TYR A 27 2.02 -2.99 5.47
CA TYR A 27 0.95 -4.00 5.68
C TYR A 27 1.13 -5.02 6.83
N ASP A 28 2.03 -4.76 7.79
CA ASP A 28 2.32 -5.65 8.94
C ASP A 28 2.70 -7.09 8.53
N LYS A 29 3.33 -7.23 7.36
CA LYS A 29 3.80 -8.51 6.81
C LYS A 29 5.26 -8.40 6.40
N ASP A 30 6.04 -9.45 6.64
CA ASP A 30 7.43 -9.52 6.13
C ASP A 30 7.46 -9.90 4.64
N THR A 31 6.53 -10.75 4.21
CA THR A 31 6.40 -11.22 2.83
C THR A 31 4.95 -11.22 2.35
N MET A 32 4.76 -11.11 1.04
CA MET A 32 3.44 -10.95 0.42
C MET A 32 3.48 -11.37 -1.05
N LYS A 33 2.39 -11.94 -1.57
CA LYS A 33 2.27 -12.20 -3.01
C LYS A 33 2.16 -10.90 -3.79
N LEU A 34 2.72 -10.83 -4.99
CA LEU A 34 2.61 -9.64 -5.83
C LEU A 34 1.16 -9.26 -6.12
N SER A 35 0.28 -10.24 -6.32
CA SER A 35 -1.17 -10.01 -6.46
C SER A 35 -1.82 -9.34 -5.25
N GLU A 36 -1.42 -9.72 -4.03
CA GLU A 36 -1.92 -9.08 -2.81
C GLU A 36 -1.34 -7.67 -2.66
N LEU A 37 -0.07 -7.48 -3.04
CA LEU A 37 0.61 -6.18 -2.99
C LEU A 37 -0.03 -5.16 -3.93
N ASP A 38 -0.22 -5.55 -5.19
CA ASP A 38 -0.87 -4.72 -6.21
C ASP A 38 -2.26 -4.27 -5.73
N LYS A 39 -3.05 -5.20 -5.21
CA LYS A 39 -4.38 -4.89 -4.66
C LYS A 39 -4.29 -3.94 -3.48
N ALA A 40 -3.40 -4.19 -2.52
CA ALA A 40 -3.28 -3.39 -1.30
C ALA A 40 -2.84 -1.93 -1.61
N LEU A 41 -1.90 -1.76 -2.54
CA LEU A 41 -1.46 -0.44 -3.01
C LEU A 41 -2.59 0.31 -3.71
N LYS A 42 -3.35 -0.37 -4.59
CA LYS A 42 -4.52 0.22 -5.24
C LYS A 42 -5.59 0.63 -4.23
N GLU A 43 -5.87 -0.20 -3.23
CA GLU A 43 -6.83 0.16 -2.17
C GLU A 43 -6.35 1.36 -1.33
N THR A 44 -5.06 1.44 -1.02
CA THR A 44 -4.49 2.49 -0.17
C THR A 44 -4.41 3.85 -0.88
N TYR A 45 -3.95 3.86 -2.14
CA TYR A 45 -3.61 5.09 -2.86
C TYR A 45 -4.61 5.47 -3.97
N LEU A 46 -5.34 4.50 -4.55
CA LEU A 46 -6.38 4.74 -5.56
C LEU A 46 -7.80 4.64 -4.97
N GLY A 47 -7.89 4.67 -3.64
CA GLY A 47 -9.16 4.72 -2.93
C GLY A 47 -9.88 6.07 -3.05
N PRO A 48 -10.98 6.26 -2.29
CA PRO A 48 -11.77 7.49 -2.31
C PRO A 48 -11.06 8.71 -1.68
N ILE A 49 -9.92 8.50 -1.01
CA ILE A 49 -9.13 9.54 -0.33
C ILE A 49 -7.73 9.52 -0.93
N GLY A 50 -7.41 10.50 -1.79
CA GLY A 50 -6.06 10.73 -2.27
C GLY A 50 -5.30 11.63 -1.29
N LEU A 51 -4.15 11.18 -0.79
CA LEU A 51 -3.27 11.97 0.05
C LEU A 51 -1.95 12.23 -0.68
N GLU A 52 -1.61 13.51 -0.85
CA GLU A 52 -0.34 13.93 -1.42
C GLU A 52 0.65 14.23 -0.30
N PHE A 53 1.63 13.35 -0.10
CA PHE A 53 2.65 13.52 0.95
C PHE A 53 4.07 13.22 0.49
N MET A 54 4.24 12.74 -0.75
CA MET A 54 5.56 12.40 -1.30
C MET A 54 6.51 13.60 -1.40
N HIS A 55 5.97 14.83 -1.36
CA HIS A 55 6.75 16.07 -1.38
C HIS A 55 7.26 16.50 0.02
N VAL A 56 6.85 15.81 1.09
CA VAL A 56 7.35 16.05 2.45
C VAL A 56 8.84 15.72 2.51
N GLN A 57 9.66 16.70 2.88
CA GLN A 57 11.12 16.58 2.92
C GLN A 57 11.62 15.74 4.10
N ASP A 58 10.88 15.75 5.20
CA ASP A 58 11.20 14.98 6.40
C ASP A 58 10.87 13.49 6.17
N ILE A 59 11.93 12.69 6.13
CA ILE A 59 11.84 11.24 5.90
C ILE A 59 11.07 10.55 7.03
N GLU A 60 11.24 11.00 8.28
CA GLU A 60 10.57 10.39 9.44
C GLU A 60 9.07 10.61 9.36
N GLN A 61 8.65 11.84 9.06
CA GLN A 61 7.23 12.17 8.86
C GLN A 61 6.61 11.42 7.68
N ARG A 62 7.34 11.33 6.56
CA ARG A 62 6.89 10.58 5.37
C ARG A 62 6.69 9.11 5.69
N ASN A 63 7.68 8.48 6.34
CA ASN A 63 7.62 7.07 6.70
C ASN A 63 6.50 6.79 7.73
N TRP A 64 6.34 7.68 8.71
CA TRP A 64 5.25 7.57 9.68
C TRP A 64 3.87 7.60 9.01
N LEU A 65 3.68 8.52 8.06
CA LEU A 65 2.42 8.65 7.34
C LEU A 65 2.14 7.44 6.45
N GLN A 66 3.16 6.97 5.73
CA GLN A 66 3.07 5.78 4.89
C GLN A 66 2.69 4.54 5.72
N ALA A 67 3.40 4.27 6.81
CA ALA A 67 3.10 3.15 7.70
C ALA A 67 1.68 3.25 8.29
N LYS A 68 1.24 4.47 8.64
CA LYS A 68 -0.11 4.71 9.16
C LYS A 68 -1.18 4.42 8.12
N MET A 69 -0.98 4.80 6.86
CA MET A 69 -1.94 4.56 5.78
C MET A 69 -1.99 3.10 5.37
N GLU A 70 -0.84 2.50 5.10
CA GLU A 70 -0.73 1.13 4.59
C GLU A 70 -1.21 0.10 5.62
N SER A 71 -0.98 0.34 6.93
CA SER A 71 -1.48 -0.55 8.00
C SER A 71 -3.01 -0.68 8.05
N VAL A 72 -3.76 0.30 7.55
CA VAL A 72 -5.24 0.29 7.55
C VAL A 72 -5.83 0.29 6.15
N LEU A 73 -5.01 0.08 5.11
CA LEU A 73 -5.40 0.20 3.70
C LEU A 73 -6.08 1.54 3.37
N ASN A 74 -5.74 2.60 4.11
CA ASN A 74 -6.41 3.90 4.08
C ASN A 74 -7.95 3.82 4.23
N LYS A 75 -8.47 2.76 4.87
CA LYS A 75 -9.91 2.59 5.12
C LYS A 75 -10.32 3.38 6.37
N ARG A 76 -11.54 3.93 6.35
CA ARG A 76 -12.13 4.54 7.54
C ARG A 76 -12.25 3.47 8.62
N CYS A 77 -11.76 3.77 9.81
CA CYS A 77 -12.04 2.96 10.99
C CYS A 77 -13.56 3.05 11.24
N SER A 78 -14.29 1.96 11.01
CA SER A 78 -15.73 1.92 11.30
C SER A 78 -15.93 2.25 12.78
N PRO A 79 -16.75 3.26 13.14
CA PRO A 79 -17.08 3.45 14.53
C PRO A 79 -17.86 2.21 14.96
N LYS A 80 -17.33 1.44 15.92
CA LYS A 80 -18.14 0.48 16.68
C LYS A 80 -19.27 1.30 17.32
N GLN A 81 -20.43 1.34 16.68
CA GLN A 81 -21.64 1.82 17.33
C GLN A 81 -21.91 0.86 18.49
N LYS A 82 -21.64 1.32 19.71
CA LYS A 82 -22.03 0.62 20.93
C LYS A 82 -23.56 0.64 20.98
N ASN A 83 -24.17 -0.54 20.90
CA ASN A 83 -25.52 -0.76 21.43
C ASN A 83 -25.46 -0.81 22.95
#